data_AF-A0A8H7X6T2-F1
#
_entry.id   AF-A0A8H7X6T2-F1
#
_cell.length_a   1.000
_cell.length_b   1.000
_cell.length_c   1.000
_cell.angle_alpha   90.00
_cell.angle_beta   90.00
_cell.angle_gamma   90.00
#
_symmetry.space_group_name_H-M   'P 1'
#
loop_
_entity.id
_entity.type
_entity.pdbx_description
1 polymer ?
#
loop_
_entity_poly.entity_id
_entity_poly.type
_entity_poly.pdbx_seq_one_letter_code
_entity_poly.pdbx_strand_id
1 'polypeptide(L)'
;MNTRLIRTILREEWGFKGTVMSDWGETNSTVESVLVGCDLEMPGLPEKRGKVLLDHLAENTSLELRSAIDTSCLRILSLFQQLNLLGLSLEEASQTRHQLETSSSSLEDRELLRAVVADGLALIKKNSGILPLLSSTLQGKRIALIGPNAKQGTPGGGGSATMSPQYQTQPLEALQTMLADQGIEAEVTYHPGVLTHKWLPLVISDRWSSPDTTDRTLKVEFFSTPDFTGPVLETQYRNSSHLDLFDSAPQFFYSNAGSSHSLLMRTILTPLTTGFHSFEISSVGNVRLLQMGSFGSVAKRVSVPLIAGEKYEVRVEACTKVPDPSQTLGEDDPVHVFGVQPSVRLGFMGEVKGEQELIADAVGVVREADLVICVLGLNDEWESEGHNRASMYLPGAQDKLVWNFLGVEGVREKLAVVNQSGCPVVMPWADEVSVCCVGVVWGQGSWVCALGCVDWEGEAEWKVVG
;
A
#
# COMPACT_ATOMS: atom_id res chain seq x y z
N MET A 1 23.51 14.30 11.01
CA MET A 1 23.44 13.26 12.07
C MET A 1 23.27 13.91 13.43
N ASN A 2 22.44 13.37 14.33
CA ASN A 2 22.02 14.05 15.57
C ASN A 2 22.72 13.49 16.83
N THR A 3 23.76 14.18 17.30
CA THR A 3 24.54 13.79 18.49
C THR A 3 23.71 13.70 19.77
N ARG A 4 22.76 14.62 19.96
CA ARG A 4 21.95 14.66 21.18
C ARG A 4 21.06 13.43 21.29
N LEU A 5 20.41 13.03 20.19
CA LEU A 5 19.52 11.87 20.20
C LEU A 5 20.30 10.56 20.34
N ILE A 6 21.29 10.33 19.47
CA ILE A 6 21.96 9.04 19.40
C ILE A 6 22.99 8.91 20.52
N ARG A 7 23.90 9.86 20.68
CA ARG A 7 24.99 9.71 21.66
C ARG A 7 24.52 10.05 23.07
N THR A 8 24.01 11.25 23.29
CA THR A 8 23.69 11.71 24.66
C THR A 8 22.49 10.96 25.24
N ILE A 9 21.33 10.99 24.59
CA ILE A 9 20.12 10.37 25.15
C ILE A 9 20.21 8.84 25.05
N LEU A 10 20.34 8.30 23.84
CA LEU A 10 20.22 6.87 23.64
C LEU A 10 21.41 6.07 24.22
N ARG A 11 22.66 6.53 24.04
CA ARG A 11 23.84 5.79 24.57
C ARG A 11 24.21 6.16 26.00
N GLU A 12 24.35 7.45 26.33
CA GLU A 12 24.88 7.90 27.62
C GLU A 12 23.81 7.85 28.71
N GLU A 13 22.61 8.38 28.47
CA GLU A 13 21.54 8.43 29.47
C GLU A 13 20.78 7.09 29.59
N TRP A 14 20.29 6.53 28.48
CA TRP A 14 19.51 5.29 28.49
C TRP A 14 20.37 4.02 28.48
N GLY A 15 21.65 4.14 28.16
CA GLY A 15 22.58 3.01 28.17
C GLY A 15 22.34 1.99 27.06
N PHE A 16 21.61 2.33 25.98
CA PHE A 16 21.28 1.40 24.90
C PHE A 16 22.54 0.79 24.27
N LYS A 17 22.56 -0.55 24.15
CA LYS A 17 23.72 -1.31 23.63
C LYS A 17 23.50 -1.92 22.25
N GLY A 18 22.29 -1.84 21.70
CA GLY A 18 21.97 -2.42 20.40
C GLY A 18 22.49 -1.61 19.22
N THR A 19 22.18 -2.06 18.01
CA THR A 19 22.57 -1.40 16.76
C THR A 19 21.63 -0.24 16.44
N VAL A 20 22.19 0.87 15.96
CA VAL A 20 21.46 1.97 15.31
C VAL A 20 21.77 1.91 13.82
N MET A 21 20.75 1.87 12.98
CA MET A 21 20.88 1.93 11.52
C MET A 21 20.23 3.21 10.99
N SER A 22 20.69 3.72 9.85
CA SER A 22 19.98 4.77 9.15
C SER A 22 18.66 4.24 8.58
N ASP A 23 17.71 5.14 8.38
CA ASP A 23 16.65 4.90 7.40
C ASP A 23 17.28 4.82 5.99
N TRP A 24 16.49 4.38 5.02
CA TRP A 24 16.92 4.18 3.65
C TRP A 24 17.38 5.48 3.00
N GLY A 25 18.69 5.58 2.70
CA GLY A 25 19.29 6.76 2.09
C GLY A 25 19.66 7.90 3.05
N GLU A 26 19.30 7.81 4.32
CA GLU A 26 19.43 8.91 5.29
C GLU A 26 20.80 8.95 6.01
N THR A 27 21.86 8.48 5.35
CA THR A 27 23.23 8.65 5.84
C THR A 27 23.85 9.93 5.27
N ASN A 28 23.66 11.03 6.00
CA ASN A 28 23.97 12.38 5.45
C ASN A 28 25.42 12.86 5.75
N SER A 29 26.31 11.97 6.21
CA SER A 29 27.72 12.30 6.50
C SER A 29 28.57 11.03 6.61
N THR A 30 29.85 11.11 6.27
CA THR A 30 30.78 9.98 6.38
C THR A 30 31.31 9.83 7.81
N VAL A 31 32.06 10.80 8.33
CA VAL A 31 32.78 10.69 9.60
C VAL A 31 31.87 10.98 10.79
N GLU A 32 31.10 12.07 10.75
CA GLU A 32 30.25 12.48 11.87
C GLU A 32 29.20 11.41 12.20
N SER A 33 28.67 10.73 11.18
CA SER A 33 27.69 9.67 11.36
C SER A 33 28.24 8.51 12.20
N VAL A 34 29.50 8.13 11.98
CA VAL A 34 30.17 7.06 12.74
C VAL A 34 30.45 7.54 14.16
N LEU A 35 31.01 8.74 14.33
CA LEU A 35 31.34 9.30 15.64
C LEU A 35 30.12 9.50 16.55
N VAL A 36 28.96 9.82 15.96
CA VAL A 36 27.69 9.95 16.68
C VAL A 36 27.10 8.58 17.09
N GLY A 37 27.54 7.49 16.47
CA GLY A 37 27.10 6.13 16.80
C GLY A 37 25.91 5.63 15.98
N CYS A 38 25.75 6.13 14.74
CA CYS A 38 24.98 5.39 13.73
C CYS A 38 25.87 4.24 13.24
N ASP A 39 25.46 3.00 13.47
CA ASP A 39 26.33 1.84 13.32
C ASP A 39 26.27 1.24 11.90
N LEU A 40 25.11 1.31 11.23
CA LEU A 40 24.87 0.74 9.89
C LEU A 40 24.25 1.76 8.93
N GLU A 41 24.85 1.94 7.75
CA GLU A 41 24.27 2.70 6.62
C GLU A 41 23.37 1.77 5.80
N MET A 42 22.18 2.27 5.43
CA MET A 42 21.19 1.58 4.63
C MET A 42 20.73 2.46 3.45
N PRO A 43 20.44 1.89 2.27
CA PRO A 43 20.71 0.51 1.86
C PRO A 43 22.17 0.27 1.44
N GLY A 44 22.46 -0.97 1.03
CA GLY A 44 23.61 -1.25 0.18
C GLY A 44 23.32 -0.97 -1.30
N LEU A 45 24.31 -0.65 -2.13
CA LEU A 45 25.74 -0.47 -1.80
C LEU A 45 25.99 0.85 -1.04
N PRO A 46 26.98 0.89 -0.13
CA PRO A 46 27.20 2.06 0.72
C PRO A 46 27.73 3.25 -0.06
N GLU A 47 27.13 4.42 0.13
CA GLU A 47 27.55 5.66 -0.52
C GLU A 47 28.57 6.42 0.34
N LYS A 48 28.29 6.57 1.64
CA LYS A 48 29.12 7.38 2.54
C LYS A 48 30.14 6.55 3.32
N ARG A 49 29.83 5.29 3.67
CA ARG A 49 30.65 4.46 4.56
C ARG A 49 31.34 3.28 3.87
N GLY A 50 31.30 3.26 2.54
CA GLY A 50 32.12 2.39 1.70
C GLY A 50 33.48 3.02 1.40
N LYS A 51 33.77 3.18 0.11
CA LYS A 51 35.03 3.74 -0.38
C LYS A 51 35.37 5.10 0.22
N VAL A 52 34.39 5.98 0.39
CA VAL A 52 34.60 7.35 0.92
C VAL A 52 35.18 7.32 2.34
N LEU A 53 34.67 6.46 3.22
CA LEU A 53 35.22 6.30 4.58
C LEU A 53 36.61 5.66 4.56
N LEU A 54 36.85 4.68 3.69
CA LEU A 54 38.15 4.03 3.55
C LEU A 54 39.23 5.00 3.06
N ASP A 55 38.90 5.84 2.06
CA ASP A 55 39.80 6.88 1.55
C ASP A 55 40.14 7.89 2.66
N HIS A 56 39.13 8.32 3.43
CA HIS A 56 39.35 9.21 4.59
C HIS A 56 40.29 8.59 5.63
N LEU A 57 40.17 7.29 5.92
CA LEU A 57 41.04 6.57 6.87
C LEU A 57 42.46 6.37 6.35
N ALA A 58 42.66 6.36 5.03
CA ALA A 58 43.99 6.29 4.42
C ALA A 58 44.73 7.64 4.55
N GLU A 59 43.99 8.75 4.47
CA GLU A 59 44.54 10.10 4.57
C GLU A 59 44.64 10.61 6.02
N ASN A 60 43.81 10.08 6.94
CA ASN A 60 43.70 10.57 8.32
C ASN A 60 43.78 9.43 9.35
N THR A 61 44.69 9.54 10.32
CA THR A 61 44.96 8.54 11.36
C THR A 61 44.20 8.77 12.67
N SER A 62 42.99 9.34 12.61
CA SER A 62 42.17 9.59 13.81
C SER A 62 41.90 8.30 14.59
N LEU A 63 42.48 8.20 15.80
CA LEU A 63 42.25 7.09 16.73
C LEU A 63 40.81 7.07 17.24
N GLU A 64 40.19 8.24 17.40
CA GLU A 64 38.80 8.36 17.81
C GLU A 64 37.87 7.72 16.77
N LEU A 65 38.07 8.02 15.48
CA LEU A 65 37.27 7.44 14.41
C LEU A 65 37.45 5.92 14.33
N ARG A 66 38.68 5.41 14.47
CA ARG A 66 38.95 3.97 14.51
C ARG A 66 38.22 3.29 15.68
N SER A 67 38.30 3.88 16.88
CA SER A 67 37.60 3.37 18.05
C SER A 67 36.07 3.41 17.88
N ALA A 68 35.54 4.44 17.20
CA ALA A 68 34.12 4.53 16.89
C ALA A 68 33.68 3.46 15.89
N ILE A 69 34.47 3.20 14.85
CA ILE A 69 34.25 2.10 13.89
C ILE A 69 34.24 0.76 14.61
N ASP A 70 35.25 0.48 15.45
CA ASP A 70 35.31 -0.78 16.22
C ASP A 70 34.08 -0.94 17.11
N THR A 71 33.62 0.16 17.74
CA THR A 71 32.41 0.16 18.57
C THR A 71 31.15 -0.15 17.74
N SER A 72 31.00 0.44 16.55
CA SER A 72 29.88 0.14 15.64
C SER A 72 29.92 -1.31 15.16
N CYS A 73 31.09 -1.80 14.75
CA CYS A 73 31.31 -3.19 14.36
C CYS A 73 30.93 -4.16 15.50
N LEU A 74 31.35 -3.87 16.72
CA LEU A 74 31.02 -4.69 17.89
C LEU A 74 29.51 -4.77 18.14
N ARG A 75 28.75 -3.68 17.93
CA ARG A 75 27.28 -3.70 18.08
C ARG A 75 26.62 -4.56 17.01
N ILE A 76 27.07 -4.44 15.76
CA ILE A 76 26.58 -5.29 14.66
C ILE A 76 26.91 -6.77 14.92
N LEU A 77 28.15 -7.06 15.35
CA LEU A 77 28.56 -8.42 15.71
C LEU A 77 27.77 -8.96 16.91
N SER A 78 27.42 -8.11 17.87
CA SER A 78 26.56 -8.49 19.01
C SER A 78 25.15 -8.85 18.55
N LEU A 79 24.58 -8.11 17.59
CA LEU A 79 23.31 -8.48 16.97
C LEU A 79 23.42 -9.83 16.25
N PHE A 80 24.48 -10.06 15.46
CA PHE A 80 24.70 -11.35 14.82
C PHE A 80 24.89 -12.49 15.83
N GLN A 81 25.54 -12.23 16.97
CA GLN A 81 25.68 -13.21 18.04
C GLN A 81 24.31 -13.59 18.63
N GLN A 82 23.45 -12.60 18.90
CA GLN A 82 22.10 -12.83 19.44
C GLN A 82 21.23 -13.66 18.49
N LEU A 83 21.44 -13.51 17.18
CA LEU A 83 20.75 -14.26 16.14
C LEU A 83 21.42 -15.61 15.80
N ASN A 84 22.50 -16.00 16.51
CA ASN A 84 23.31 -17.19 16.22
C ASN A 84 23.88 -17.22 14.79
N LEU A 85 24.26 -16.06 14.25
CA LEU A 85 24.80 -15.90 12.90
C LEU A 85 26.33 -15.77 12.86
N LEU A 86 27.02 -15.87 14.01
CA LEU A 86 28.49 -15.87 14.06
C LEU A 86 29.06 -17.28 13.80
N GLY A 87 30.21 -17.34 13.14
CA GLY A 87 30.93 -18.60 12.89
C GLY A 87 30.46 -19.37 11.65
N LEU A 88 29.49 -18.84 10.90
CA LEU A 88 29.08 -19.37 9.61
C LEU A 88 30.23 -19.34 8.60
N SER A 89 30.37 -20.38 7.80
CA SER A 89 31.17 -20.35 6.58
C SER A 89 30.59 -19.36 5.57
N LEU A 90 31.41 -18.94 4.59
CA LEU A 90 30.93 -18.06 3.51
C LEU A 90 29.76 -18.68 2.73
N GLU A 91 29.75 -20.01 2.61
CA GLU A 91 28.67 -20.73 1.95
C GLU A 91 27.38 -20.66 2.77
N GLU A 92 27.44 -20.96 4.07
CA GLU A 92 26.27 -20.89 4.96
C GLU A 92 25.71 -19.46 5.04
N ALA A 93 26.56 -18.45 5.18
CA ALA A 93 26.15 -17.04 5.21
C ALA A 93 25.60 -16.54 3.86
N SER A 94 26.00 -17.16 2.75
CA SER A 94 25.41 -16.90 1.43
C SER A 94 24.04 -17.56 1.32
N GLN A 95 23.93 -18.82 1.76
CA GLN A 95 22.66 -19.55 1.77
C GLN A 95 21.60 -18.83 2.57
N THR A 96 21.91 -18.21 3.71
CA THR A 96 20.91 -17.43 4.48
C THR A 96 20.29 -16.27 3.69
N ARG A 97 21.00 -15.70 2.69
CA ARG A 97 20.48 -14.61 1.84
C ARG A 97 19.65 -15.09 0.66
N HIS A 98 19.85 -16.34 0.25
CA HIS A 98 19.21 -16.94 -0.91
C HIS A 98 18.12 -17.96 -0.53
N GLN A 99 17.82 -18.09 0.77
CA GLN A 99 16.66 -18.84 1.21
C GLN A 99 15.41 -18.21 0.61
N LEU A 100 14.58 -19.05 -0.01
CA LEU A 100 13.29 -18.62 -0.52
C LEU A 100 12.46 -18.11 0.65
N GLU A 101 11.93 -16.89 0.55
CA GLU A 101 10.94 -16.41 1.51
C GLU A 101 9.76 -17.37 1.52
N THR A 102 9.42 -17.86 2.71
CA THR A 102 8.28 -18.75 2.90
C THR A 102 7.24 -18.05 3.75
N SER A 103 5.98 -18.36 3.49
CA SER A 103 4.85 -17.81 4.21
C SER A 103 4.00 -18.97 4.71
N SER A 104 3.69 -18.99 6.01
CA SER A 104 2.82 -19.99 6.64
C SER A 104 1.68 -19.32 7.39
N SER A 105 0.48 -19.90 7.32
CA SER A 105 -0.73 -19.43 7.98
C SER A 105 -1.31 -20.60 8.78
N SER A 106 -1.15 -20.61 10.09
CA SER A 106 -1.86 -21.57 10.94
C SER A 106 -3.27 -21.06 11.26
N LEU A 107 -4.18 -21.92 11.71
CA LEU A 107 -5.48 -21.47 12.21
C LEU A 107 -5.32 -20.56 13.44
N GLU A 108 -4.35 -20.86 14.30
CA GLU A 108 -4.03 -20.06 15.49
C GLU A 108 -3.61 -18.63 15.12
N ASP A 109 -2.78 -18.45 14.08
CA ASP A 109 -2.40 -17.12 13.58
C ASP A 109 -3.63 -16.32 13.14
N ARG A 110 -4.57 -16.97 12.45
CA ARG A 110 -5.78 -16.32 11.93
C ARG A 110 -6.75 -15.94 13.05
N GLU A 111 -6.88 -16.80 14.06
CA GLU A 111 -7.68 -16.53 15.25
C GLU A 111 -7.09 -15.38 16.06
N LEU A 112 -5.77 -15.38 16.28
CA LEU A 112 -5.06 -14.29 16.95
C LEU A 112 -5.21 -12.97 16.20
N LEU A 113 -4.98 -12.97 14.88
CA LEU A 113 -5.15 -11.77 14.05
C LEU A 113 -6.59 -11.25 14.11
N ARG A 114 -7.58 -12.14 14.05
CA ARG A 114 -8.99 -11.75 14.20
C ARG A 114 -9.26 -11.13 15.57
N ALA A 115 -8.72 -11.70 16.65
CA ALA A 115 -8.87 -11.15 18.00
C ALA A 115 -8.23 -9.77 18.14
N VAL A 116 -6.97 -9.62 17.71
CA VAL A 116 -6.24 -8.34 17.75
C VAL A 116 -6.98 -7.26 16.96
N VAL A 117 -7.49 -7.58 15.77
CA VAL A 117 -8.25 -6.61 14.99
C VAL A 117 -9.57 -6.28 15.67
N ALA A 118 -10.26 -7.26 16.26
CA ALA A 118 -11.50 -7.01 16.98
C ALA A 118 -11.32 -6.03 18.14
N ASP A 119 -10.29 -6.24 18.94
CA ASP A 119 -9.95 -5.41 20.10
C ASP A 119 -9.54 -3.98 19.68
N GLY A 120 -9.09 -3.82 18.43
CA GLY A 120 -8.77 -2.51 17.83
C GLY A 120 -9.96 -1.74 17.27
N LEU A 121 -11.18 -2.31 17.25
CA LEU A 121 -12.37 -1.63 16.75
C LEU A 121 -12.97 -0.72 17.82
N ALA A 122 -13.41 0.47 17.42
CA ALA A 122 -14.07 1.44 18.29
C ALA A 122 -15.52 1.69 17.86
N LEU A 123 -16.48 1.44 18.76
CA LEU A 123 -17.86 1.88 18.60
C LEU A 123 -17.98 3.33 19.08
N ILE A 124 -18.06 4.29 18.15
CA ILE A 124 -18.00 5.73 18.50
C ILE A 124 -19.39 6.31 18.78
N LYS A 125 -20.46 5.71 18.25
CA LYS A 125 -21.84 6.18 18.51
C LYS A 125 -22.77 5.07 18.98
N LYS A 126 -23.55 5.40 20.01
CA LYS A 126 -24.43 4.47 20.72
C LYS A 126 -25.46 3.84 19.79
N ASN A 127 -25.43 2.51 19.81
CA ASN A 127 -26.34 1.58 19.17
C ASN A 127 -27.84 1.87 19.43
N SER A 128 -28.61 2.10 18.36
CA SER A 128 -30.09 2.20 18.38
C SER A 128 -30.80 0.84 18.33
N GLY A 129 -30.11 -0.25 18.67
CA GLY A 129 -30.60 -1.63 18.54
C GLY A 129 -30.31 -2.27 17.17
N ILE A 130 -29.48 -1.64 16.33
CA ILE A 130 -29.03 -2.19 15.04
C ILE A 130 -27.95 -3.25 15.25
N LEU A 131 -27.05 -3.03 16.20
CA LEU A 131 -26.00 -3.97 16.59
C LEU A 131 -26.36 -4.66 17.93
N PRO A 132 -25.69 -5.76 18.31
CA PRO A 132 -25.03 -6.69 17.38
C PRO A 132 -26.03 -7.21 16.34
N LEU A 133 -25.53 -7.68 15.20
CA LEU A 133 -26.40 -8.33 14.21
C LEU A 133 -26.88 -9.68 14.77
N LEU A 134 -28.19 -9.78 15.06
CA LEU A 134 -28.78 -10.98 15.65
C LEU A 134 -29.56 -11.76 14.59
N SER A 135 -29.53 -13.10 14.68
CA SER A 135 -30.34 -13.98 13.82
C SER A 135 -31.84 -13.65 13.91
N SER A 136 -32.32 -13.34 15.12
CA SER A 136 -33.71 -12.95 15.38
C SER A 136 -34.15 -11.68 14.65
N THR A 137 -33.22 -10.80 14.28
CA THR A 137 -33.51 -9.54 13.59
C THR A 137 -33.26 -9.61 12.09
N LEU A 138 -32.45 -10.56 11.61
CA LEU A 138 -32.00 -10.63 10.22
C LEU A 138 -32.66 -11.71 9.37
N GLN A 139 -33.35 -12.69 9.95
CA GLN A 139 -34.00 -13.74 9.17
C GLN A 139 -35.01 -13.16 8.17
N GLY A 140 -34.86 -13.53 6.89
CA GLY A 140 -35.69 -13.09 5.77
C GLY A 140 -35.53 -11.62 5.39
N LYS A 141 -34.51 -10.93 5.90
CA LYS A 141 -34.28 -9.50 5.67
C LYS A 141 -33.45 -9.23 4.42
N ARG A 142 -33.62 -8.02 3.87
CA ARG A 142 -32.74 -7.47 2.82
C ARG A 142 -31.67 -6.59 3.45
N ILE A 143 -30.41 -6.97 3.26
CA ILE A 143 -29.24 -6.27 3.77
C ILE A 143 -28.55 -5.60 2.59
N ALA A 144 -28.37 -4.29 2.68
CA ALA A 144 -27.60 -3.51 1.71
C ALA A 144 -26.22 -3.20 2.27
N LEU A 145 -25.18 -3.74 1.64
CA LEU A 145 -23.79 -3.42 1.92
C LEU A 145 -23.29 -2.41 0.89
N ILE A 146 -23.14 -1.15 1.30
CA ILE A 146 -22.91 -0.05 0.36
C ILE A 146 -21.63 0.70 0.71
N GLY A 147 -20.84 1.05 -0.30
CA GLY A 147 -19.72 1.98 -0.14
C GLY A 147 -18.47 1.52 -0.88
N PRO A 148 -17.50 2.44 -1.05
CA PRO A 148 -16.28 2.16 -1.80
C PRO A 148 -15.47 1.03 -1.18
N ASN A 149 -15.52 0.89 0.16
CA ASN A 149 -14.78 -0.13 0.89
C ASN A 149 -15.61 -1.39 1.17
N ALA A 150 -16.87 -1.46 0.75
CA ALA A 150 -17.79 -2.57 1.04
C ALA A 150 -17.47 -3.89 0.32
N LYS A 151 -16.70 -3.85 -0.77
CA LYS A 151 -16.32 -5.07 -1.49
C LYS A 151 -14.90 -5.52 -1.20
N GLN A 152 -13.91 -4.64 -1.37
CA GLN A 152 -12.50 -5.01 -1.20
C GLN A 152 -12.00 -4.80 0.23
N GLY A 153 -12.52 -3.77 0.91
CA GLY A 153 -11.95 -3.25 2.14
C GLY A 153 -10.53 -2.68 1.94
N THR A 154 -9.90 -2.25 3.03
CA THR A 154 -8.48 -1.90 3.08
C THR A 154 -7.73 -2.87 4.01
N PRO A 155 -6.62 -3.49 3.57
CA PRO A 155 -5.81 -4.36 4.42
C PRO A 155 -4.85 -3.57 5.33
N GLY A 156 -4.60 -2.31 5.01
CA GLY A 156 -3.68 -1.40 5.67
C GLY A 156 -3.34 -0.20 4.78
N GLY A 157 -2.34 0.54 5.20
CA GLY A 157 -1.79 1.74 4.56
C GLY A 157 -0.66 1.42 3.59
N GLY A 158 -0.27 2.45 2.85
CA GLY A 158 0.78 2.38 1.83
C GLY A 158 2.20 2.58 2.38
N GLY A 159 3.19 2.20 1.58
CA GLY A 159 4.62 2.42 1.86
C GLY A 159 5.34 1.16 2.35
N SER A 160 6.44 1.35 3.07
CA SER A 160 7.30 0.28 3.61
C SER A 160 6.59 -0.66 4.59
N ALA A 161 5.47 -0.23 5.19
CA ALA A 161 4.65 -1.08 6.05
C ALA A 161 3.70 -2.03 5.27
N THR A 162 3.57 -1.84 3.96
CA THR A 162 2.70 -2.68 3.12
C THR A 162 3.33 -4.06 2.92
N MET A 163 2.50 -5.08 2.90
CA MET A 163 2.90 -6.45 2.57
C MET A 163 1.80 -7.14 1.78
N SER A 164 2.17 -8.16 0.98
CA SER A 164 1.18 -9.01 0.32
C SER A 164 0.58 -9.99 1.33
N PRO A 165 -0.72 -9.88 1.67
CA PRO A 165 -1.32 -10.79 2.62
C PRO A 165 -1.49 -12.18 2.00
N GLN A 166 -1.44 -13.23 2.82
CA GLN A 166 -1.72 -14.61 2.37
C GLN A 166 -3.15 -14.77 1.89
N TYR A 167 -4.07 -14.09 2.58
CA TYR A 167 -5.45 -13.90 2.17
C TYR A 167 -5.94 -12.56 2.71
N GLN A 168 -6.86 -11.94 1.99
CA GLN A 168 -7.57 -10.75 2.45
C GLN A 168 -9.04 -11.08 2.55
N THR A 169 -9.58 -11.02 3.76
CA THR A 169 -11.02 -11.13 3.97
C THR A 169 -11.70 -9.88 3.41
N GLN A 170 -12.62 -10.09 2.48
CA GLN A 170 -13.44 -9.03 1.89
C GLN A 170 -14.71 -8.80 2.73
N PRO A 171 -15.13 -7.54 2.98
CA PRO A 171 -16.31 -7.23 3.80
C PRO A 171 -17.59 -7.92 3.33
N LEU A 172 -17.84 -7.90 2.01
CA LEU A 172 -19.00 -8.57 1.41
C LEU A 172 -18.99 -10.08 1.64
N GLU A 173 -17.85 -10.72 1.37
CA GLU A 173 -17.68 -12.16 1.54
C GLU A 173 -17.79 -12.53 3.03
N ALA A 174 -17.18 -11.74 3.92
CA ALA A 174 -17.23 -11.95 5.36
C ALA A 174 -18.65 -11.91 5.91
N LEU A 175 -19.46 -10.93 5.47
CA LEU A 175 -20.86 -10.83 5.86
C LEU A 175 -21.65 -12.05 5.36
N GLN A 176 -21.46 -12.45 4.10
CA GLN A 176 -22.13 -13.61 3.53
C GLN A 176 -21.73 -14.92 4.26
N THR A 177 -20.45 -15.12 4.55
CA THR A 177 -19.96 -16.27 5.33
C THR A 177 -20.53 -16.26 6.75
N MET A 178 -20.51 -15.12 7.45
CA MET A 178 -21.08 -15.00 8.79
C MET A 178 -22.57 -15.36 8.82
N LEU A 179 -23.36 -14.88 7.87
CA LEU A 179 -24.78 -15.21 7.77
C LEU A 179 -24.99 -16.71 7.53
N ALA A 180 -24.21 -17.31 6.62
CA ALA A 180 -24.28 -18.74 6.32
C ALA A 180 -23.88 -19.61 7.52
N ASP A 181 -22.79 -19.27 8.21
CA ASP A 181 -22.29 -20.00 9.38
C ASP A 181 -23.29 -19.96 10.56
N GLN A 182 -24.07 -18.88 10.67
CA GLN A 182 -25.13 -18.73 11.68
C GLN A 182 -26.50 -19.25 11.22
N GLY A 183 -26.62 -19.78 10.00
CA GLY A 183 -27.89 -20.26 9.44
C GLY A 183 -28.93 -19.16 9.21
N ILE A 184 -28.51 -17.92 9.00
CA ILE A 184 -29.37 -16.76 8.76
C ILE A 184 -29.62 -16.65 7.25
N GLU A 185 -30.88 -16.78 6.83
CA GLU A 185 -31.25 -16.53 5.44
C GLU A 185 -31.58 -15.05 5.26
N ALA A 186 -30.70 -14.31 4.60
CA ALA A 186 -30.90 -12.90 4.27
C ALA A 186 -30.42 -12.61 2.84
N GLU A 187 -31.10 -11.69 2.15
CA GLU A 187 -30.68 -11.24 0.83
C GLU A 187 -29.64 -10.12 1.00
N VAL A 188 -28.40 -10.37 0.55
CA VAL A 188 -27.33 -9.36 0.61
C VAL A 188 -27.13 -8.73 -0.77
N THR A 189 -27.37 -7.43 -0.84
CA THR A 189 -27.11 -6.61 -2.04
C THR A 189 -25.86 -5.75 -1.81
N TYR A 190 -25.03 -5.62 -2.85
CA TYR A 190 -23.86 -4.76 -2.84
C TYR A 190 -24.02 -3.60 -3.82
N HIS A 191 -23.60 -2.40 -3.41
CA HIS A 191 -23.44 -1.27 -4.32
C HIS A 191 -22.21 -0.43 -3.93
N PRO A 192 -21.37 0.06 -4.87
CA PRO A 192 -20.20 0.88 -4.53
C PRO A 192 -20.60 2.24 -3.93
N GLY A 193 -21.74 2.79 -4.35
CA GLY A 193 -22.22 4.12 -3.94
C GLY A 193 -21.43 5.25 -4.58
N VAL A 194 -20.13 5.33 -4.28
CA VAL A 194 -19.17 6.27 -4.87
C VAL A 194 -17.85 5.56 -5.15
N LEU A 195 -17.03 6.16 -6.01
CA LEU A 195 -15.66 5.71 -6.25
C LEU A 195 -14.69 6.65 -5.53
N THR A 196 -13.69 6.09 -4.86
CA THR A 196 -12.73 6.86 -4.03
C THR A 196 -11.28 6.63 -4.43
N HIS A 197 -11.06 6.04 -5.60
CA HIS A 197 -9.74 5.83 -6.19
C HIS A 197 -8.95 7.15 -6.25
N LYS A 198 -7.82 7.22 -5.53
CA LYS A 198 -6.88 8.33 -5.70
C LYS A 198 -6.21 8.19 -7.06
N TRP A 199 -5.80 6.97 -7.37
CA TRP A 199 -5.30 6.54 -8.66
C TRP A 199 -6.19 5.44 -9.23
N LEU A 200 -6.33 5.36 -10.56
CA LEU A 200 -7.20 4.34 -11.16
C LEU A 200 -6.74 2.93 -10.76
N PRO A 201 -7.67 1.96 -10.57
CA PRO A 201 -7.31 0.60 -10.18
C PRO A 201 -6.22 0.01 -11.07
N LEU A 202 -5.33 -0.77 -10.48
CA LEU A 202 -4.31 -1.48 -11.22
C LEU A 202 -4.95 -2.45 -12.23
N VAL A 203 -4.30 -2.59 -13.37
CA VAL A 203 -4.56 -3.68 -14.30
C VAL A 203 -4.28 -5.01 -13.61
N ILE A 204 -5.33 -5.85 -13.53
CA ILE A 204 -5.32 -7.19 -12.94
C ILE A 204 -5.72 -8.25 -13.98
N SER A 205 -5.40 -9.50 -13.70
CA SER A 205 -5.48 -10.64 -14.63
C SER A 205 -6.86 -10.96 -15.26
N ASP A 206 -7.98 -10.46 -14.75
CA ASP A 206 -9.32 -10.91 -15.18
C ASP A 206 -9.68 -10.57 -16.64
N ARG A 207 -9.11 -9.48 -17.18
CA ARG A 207 -9.39 -8.93 -18.52
C ARG A 207 -8.14 -8.76 -19.38
N TRP A 208 -7.02 -9.27 -18.88
CA TRP A 208 -5.68 -8.94 -19.36
C TRP A 208 -4.86 -10.21 -19.49
N SER A 209 -4.23 -10.38 -20.65
CA SER A 209 -3.39 -11.53 -20.93
C SER A 209 -2.03 -11.12 -21.48
N SER A 210 -1.08 -12.05 -21.41
CA SER A 210 0.19 -11.87 -22.11
C SER A 210 -0.06 -11.82 -23.62
N PRO A 211 0.75 -11.07 -24.40
CA PRO A 211 0.67 -11.10 -25.86
C PRO A 211 1.09 -12.43 -26.49
N ASP A 212 1.91 -13.22 -25.78
CA ASP A 212 2.59 -14.41 -26.29
C ASP A 212 2.25 -15.70 -25.53
N THR A 213 1.56 -15.60 -24.39
CA THR A 213 1.08 -16.75 -23.62
C THR A 213 -0.42 -16.63 -23.34
N THR A 214 -1.05 -17.74 -22.97
CA THR A 214 -2.43 -17.74 -22.46
C THR A 214 -2.53 -17.28 -21.00
N ASP A 215 -1.40 -16.99 -20.37
CA ASP A 215 -1.35 -16.62 -18.97
C ASP A 215 -1.88 -15.21 -18.78
N ARG A 216 -2.56 -15.00 -17.66
CA ARG A 216 -3.18 -13.72 -17.31
C ARG A 216 -2.18 -12.79 -16.63
N THR A 217 -1.07 -12.55 -17.32
CA THR A 217 0.06 -11.76 -16.84
C THR A 217 0.40 -10.65 -17.83
N LEU A 218 1.03 -9.60 -17.33
CA LEU A 218 1.70 -8.57 -18.11
C LEU A 218 3.11 -9.07 -18.45
N LYS A 219 3.53 -8.91 -19.70
CA LYS A 219 4.90 -9.19 -20.10
C LYS A 219 5.74 -7.93 -19.90
N VAL A 220 6.87 -8.04 -19.24
CA VAL A 220 7.83 -6.95 -19.03
C VAL A 220 9.19 -7.38 -19.58
N GLU A 221 9.73 -6.61 -20.52
CA GLU A 221 11.03 -6.86 -21.14
C GLU A 221 11.99 -5.74 -20.77
N PHE A 222 13.15 -6.09 -20.17
CA PHE A 222 14.18 -5.13 -19.77
C PHE A 222 15.31 -5.10 -20.79
N PHE A 223 15.62 -3.94 -21.35
CA PHE A 223 16.62 -3.76 -22.40
C PHE A 223 17.88 -3.11 -21.83
N SER A 224 19.06 -3.48 -22.33
CA SER A 224 20.34 -2.93 -21.87
C SER A 224 20.61 -1.47 -22.25
N THR A 225 19.68 -0.82 -22.96
CA THR A 225 19.82 0.54 -23.48
C THR A 225 18.52 1.31 -23.22
N PRO A 226 18.59 2.65 -23.07
CA PRO A 226 17.42 3.47 -22.77
C PRO A 226 16.46 3.69 -23.95
N ASP A 227 16.85 3.33 -25.18
CA ASP A 227 16.10 3.55 -26.42
C ASP A 227 15.55 2.27 -27.06
N PHE A 228 15.55 1.16 -26.31
CA PHE A 228 15.03 -0.15 -26.73
C PHE A 228 15.79 -0.82 -27.89
N THR A 229 16.99 -0.33 -28.26
CA THR A 229 17.75 -0.88 -29.40
C THR A 229 18.68 -2.03 -29.02
N GLY A 230 19.13 -2.06 -27.77
CA GLY A 230 19.99 -3.11 -27.21
C GLY A 230 19.27 -4.44 -26.96
N PRO A 231 19.99 -5.51 -26.61
CA PRO A 231 19.39 -6.79 -26.26
C PRO A 231 18.48 -6.71 -25.03
N VAL A 232 17.47 -7.59 -25.00
CA VAL A 232 16.69 -7.88 -23.80
C VAL A 232 17.57 -8.65 -22.82
N LEU A 233 17.77 -8.08 -21.62
CA LEU A 233 18.52 -8.67 -20.52
C LEU A 233 17.67 -9.67 -19.73
N GLU A 234 16.39 -9.36 -19.53
CA GLU A 234 15.47 -10.20 -18.77
C GLU A 234 14.02 -9.99 -19.25
N THR A 235 13.24 -11.07 -19.23
CA THR A 235 11.79 -11.04 -19.45
C THR A 235 11.08 -11.56 -18.22
N GLN A 236 10.14 -10.78 -17.70
CA GLN A 236 9.33 -11.13 -16.55
C GLN A 236 7.84 -11.15 -16.93
N TYR A 237 7.09 -12.00 -16.23
CA TYR A 237 5.63 -12.07 -16.32
C TYR A 237 5.04 -11.71 -14.97
N ARG A 238 4.29 -10.60 -14.92
CA ARG A 238 3.80 -10.02 -13.67
C ARG A 238 2.27 -9.99 -13.64
N ASN A 239 1.70 -10.20 -12.46
CA ASN A 239 0.25 -10.16 -12.22
C ASN A 239 -0.27 -8.75 -11.86
N SER A 240 0.64 -7.79 -11.68
CA SER A 240 0.35 -6.41 -11.31
C SER A 240 1.03 -5.44 -12.27
N SER A 241 0.31 -4.37 -12.60
CA SER A 241 0.76 -3.24 -13.42
C SER A 241 1.44 -2.13 -12.61
N HIS A 242 1.63 -2.36 -11.32
CA HIS A 242 2.54 -1.58 -10.50
C HIS A 242 3.92 -2.22 -10.54
N LEU A 243 4.82 -1.62 -11.31
CA LEU A 243 6.23 -1.95 -11.40
C LEU A 243 7.00 -1.03 -10.46
N ASP A 244 7.10 -1.41 -9.20
CA ASP A 244 8.04 -0.81 -8.27
C ASP A 244 9.40 -1.49 -8.41
N LEU A 245 10.32 -0.85 -9.13
CA LEU A 245 11.64 -1.39 -9.43
C LEU A 245 12.68 -1.09 -8.35
N PHE A 246 12.25 -0.66 -7.16
CA PHE A 246 13.14 -0.42 -6.04
C PHE A 246 13.84 -1.71 -5.58
N ASP A 247 13.09 -2.80 -5.43
CA ASP A 247 13.58 -4.13 -5.03
C ASP A 247 13.20 -5.24 -6.02
N SER A 248 12.34 -4.95 -7.01
CA SER A 248 11.90 -5.95 -8.00
C SER A 248 12.57 -5.86 -9.38
N ALA A 249 13.51 -4.95 -9.60
CA ALA A 249 14.30 -4.90 -10.83
C ALA A 249 15.19 -6.14 -11.01
N PRO A 250 15.57 -6.51 -12.24
CA PRO A 250 16.60 -7.51 -12.49
C PRO A 250 17.87 -7.28 -11.65
N GLN A 251 18.40 -8.36 -11.05
CA GLN A 251 19.53 -8.31 -10.11
C GLN A 251 20.75 -7.56 -10.67
N PHE A 252 20.97 -7.66 -11.98
CA PHE A 252 22.07 -7.02 -12.69
C PHE A 252 22.05 -5.48 -12.58
N PHE A 253 20.87 -4.86 -12.40
CA PHE A 253 20.76 -3.41 -12.28
C PHE A 253 21.19 -2.89 -10.92
N TYR A 254 21.12 -3.70 -9.85
CA TYR A 254 21.63 -3.32 -8.53
C TYR A 254 23.15 -3.42 -8.45
N SER A 255 23.76 -4.40 -9.13
CA SER A 255 25.22 -4.54 -9.16
C SER A 255 25.90 -3.54 -10.11
N ASN A 256 25.15 -2.92 -11.02
CA ASN A 256 25.62 -1.88 -11.92
C ASN A 256 24.78 -0.60 -11.79
N ALA A 257 24.64 -0.12 -10.56
CA ALA A 257 23.99 1.15 -10.25
C ALA A 257 24.59 2.27 -11.12
N GLY A 258 23.76 2.91 -11.96
CA GLY A 258 24.16 3.93 -12.93
C GLY A 258 24.11 3.51 -14.40
N SER A 259 23.88 2.22 -14.70
CA SER A 259 23.66 1.79 -16.09
C SER A 259 22.27 2.23 -16.60
N SER A 260 22.27 3.00 -17.70
CA SER A 260 21.02 3.41 -18.35
C SER A 260 20.38 2.23 -19.08
N HIS A 261 19.08 2.04 -18.89
CA HIS A 261 18.33 0.90 -19.42
C HIS A 261 16.87 1.31 -19.68
N SER A 262 16.08 0.39 -20.24
CA SER A 262 14.65 0.60 -20.47
C SER A 262 13.83 -0.65 -20.19
N LEU A 263 12.52 -0.47 -20.00
CA LEU A 263 11.54 -1.54 -19.89
C LEU A 263 10.39 -1.32 -20.86
N LEU A 264 9.88 -2.41 -21.41
CA LEU A 264 8.66 -2.46 -22.20
C LEU A 264 7.65 -3.39 -21.54
N MET A 265 6.53 -2.84 -21.09
CA MET A 265 5.38 -3.61 -20.60
C MET A 265 4.38 -3.80 -21.75
N ARG A 266 3.93 -5.03 -21.99
CA ARG A 266 2.91 -5.37 -22.98
C ARG A 266 1.81 -6.25 -22.40
N THR A 267 0.58 -5.99 -22.82
CA THR A 267 -0.58 -6.81 -22.46
C THR A 267 -1.71 -6.65 -23.48
N ILE A 268 -2.60 -7.63 -23.54
CA ILE A 268 -3.82 -7.59 -24.33
C ILE A 268 -5.01 -7.34 -23.40
N LEU A 269 -5.68 -6.21 -23.59
CA LEU A 269 -6.95 -5.87 -22.94
C LEU A 269 -8.13 -6.41 -23.77
N THR A 270 -9.07 -7.07 -23.10
CA THR A 270 -10.41 -7.36 -23.64
C THR A 270 -11.48 -6.67 -22.78
N PRO A 271 -12.06 -5.54 -23.20
CA PRO A 271 -13.06 -4.80 -22.43
C PRO A 271 -14.35 -5.60 -22.26
N LEU A 272 -15.03 -5.42 -21.12
CA LEU A 272 -16.33 -6.05 -20.86
C LEU A 272 -17.52 -5.21 -21.35
N THR A 273 -17.30 -3.92 -21.57
CA THR A 273 -18.31 -2.94 -21.94
C THR A 273 -17.85 -2.15 -23.17
N THR A 274 -18.79 -1.71 -23.99
CA THR A 274 -18.53 -0.76 -25.07
C THR A 274 -18.76 0.64 -24.52
N GLY A 275 -17.79 1.54 -24.70
CA GLY A 275 -17.89 2.92 -24.22
C GLY A 275 -16.54 3.53 -23.86
N PHE A 276 -16.54 4.58 -23.04
CA PHE A 276 -15.34 5.31 -22.68
C PHE A 276 -14.62 4.70 -21.47
N HIS A 277 -13.40 4.21 -21.70
CA HIS A 277 -12.56 3.57 -20.69
C HIS A 277 -11.41 4.49 -20.30
N SER A 278 -11.11 4.57 -19.01
CA SER A 278 -10.06 5.45 -18.50
C SER A 278 -8.77 4.69 -18.28
N PHE A 279 -7.67 5.24 -18.78
CA PHE A 279 -6.30 4.80 -18.48
C PHE A 279 -5.60 5.87 -17.66
N GLU A 280 -4.72 5.45 -16.76
CA GLU A 280 -3.87 6.34 -15.98
C GLU A 280 -2.44 5.82 -15.97
N ILE A 281 -1.46 6.70 -16.15
CA ILE A 281 -0.05 6.34 -16.00
C ILE A 281 0.62 7.19 -14.92
N SER A 282 1.31 6.45 -14.04
CA SER A 282 2.34 6.69 -13.01
C SER A 282 3.80 6.37 -13.36
N SER A 283 4.84 7.08 -12.91
CA SER A 283 6.22 6.55 -12.89
C SER A 283 7.27 7.37 -12.12
N VAL A 284 8.41 6.75 -11.86
CA VAL A 284 9.66 7.41 -11.52
C VAL A 284 10.57 7.22 -12.73
N GLY A 285 11.18 8.28 -13.27
CA GLY A 285 11.93 8.21 -14.54
C GLY A 285 11.11 8.53 -15.81
N ASN A 286 11.66 8.25 -16.99
CA ASN A 286 11.00 8.60 -18.25
C ASN A 286 10.00 7.52 -18.66
N VAL A 287 8.78 7.89 -19.06
CA VAL A 287 7.73 6.95 -19.48
C VAL A 287 6.97 7.47 -20.69
N ARG A 288 6.45 6.53 -21.48
CA ARG A 288 5.58 6.77 -22.62
C ARG A 288 4.55 5.65 -22.72
N LEU A 289 3.27 6.01 -22.69
CA LEU A 289 2.17 5.18 -23.21
C LEU A 289 1.83 5.76 -24.57
N LEU A 290 1.96 4.97 -25.66
CA LEU A 290 1.74 5.36 -27.07
C LEU A 290 1.45 6.87 -27.29
N GLN A 291 2.56 7.64 -27.34
CA GLN A 291 2.65 9.09 -27.61
C GLN A 291 2.02 10.06 -26.59
N MET A 292 2.62 10.19 -25.39
CA MET A 292 2.95 11.46 -24.67
C MET A 292 3.94 11.17 -23.51
N GLY A 293 4.76 12.17 -23.14
CA GLY A 293 6.01 12.02 -22.36
C GLY A 293 5.97 11.99 -20.82
N SER A 294 7.20 11.93 -20.28
CA SER A 294 7.78 11.32 -19.07
C SER A 294 7.50 11.89 -17.67
N PHE A 295 8.05 11.22 -16.63
CA PHE A 295 7.60 11.19 -15.23
C PHE A 295 8.62 11.63 -14.16
N GLY A 296 8.23 11.46 -12.88
CA GLY A 296 8.30 12.44 -11.78
C GLY A 296 6.98 13.22 -11.60
N SER A 297 5.94 12.91 -12.39
CA SER A 297 4.81 13.77 -12.69
C SER A 297 3.50 13.43 -11.97
N VAL A 298 2.57 14.39 -11.95
CA VAL A 298 1.15 14.15 -11.65
C VAL A 298 0.60 13.03 -12.56
N ALA A 299 -0.19 12.11 -12.00
CA ALA A 299 -0.82 11.03 -12.76
C ALA A 299 -1.59 11.60 -13.97
N LYS A 300 -1.33 11.05 -15.17
CA LYS A 300 -2.00 11.49 -16.39
C LYS A 300 -3.09 10.50 -16.76
N ARG A 301 -4.31 11.01 -16.90
CA ARG A 301 -5.48 10.23 -17.31
C ARG A 301 -5.87 10.50 -18.75
N VAL A 302 -6.28 9.47 -19.46
CA VAL A 302 -6.88 9.56 -20.79
C VAL A 302 -8.13 8.68 -20.86
N SER A 303 -9.12 9.14 -21.61
CA SER A 303 -10.33 8.37 -21.90
C SER A 303 -10.30 7.90 -23.34
N VAL A 304 -10.52 6.60 -23.56
CA VAL A 304 -10.42 5.94 -24.86
C VAL A 304 -11.73 5.18 -25.13
N PRO A 305 -12.37 5.38 -26.30
CA PRO A 305 -13.52 4.58 -26.68
C PRO A 305 -13.07 3.17 -27.06
N LEU A 306 -13.63 2.15 -26.40
CA LEU A 306 -13.35 0.74 -26.66
C LEU A 306 -14.66 -0.03 -26.89
N ILE A 307 -14.56 -1.17 -27.56
CA ILE A 307 -15.70 -2.06 -27.85
C ILE A 307 -15.57 -3.33 -27.01
N ALA A 308 -16.67 -3.75 -26.39
CA ALA A 308 -16.73 -4.98 -25.60
C ALA A 308 -16.29 -6.20 -26.43
N GLY A 309 -15.42 -7.03 -25.86
CA GLY A 309 -14.94 -8.27 -26.48
C GLY A 309 -13.83 -8.10 -27.53
N GLU A 310 -13.57 -6.87 -28.01
CA GLU A 310 -12.45 -6.60 -28.92
C GLU A 310 -11.11 -6.61 -28.17
N LYS A 311 -10.05 -7.04 -28.86
CA LYS A 311 -8.70 -7.17 -28.28
C LYS A 311 -7.86 -5.95 -28.63
N TYR A 312 -7.32 -5.29 -27.61
CA TYR A 312 -6.44 -4.13 -27.75
C TYR A 312 -5.09 -4.42 -27.13
N GLU A 313 -4.01 -4.20 -27.89
CA GLU A 313 -2.67 -4.25 -27.33
C GLU A 313 -2.36 -2.93 -26.60
N VAL A 314 -1.99 -3.05 -25.32
CA VAL A 314 -1.52 -1.94 -24.49
C VAL A 314 -0.02 -2.08 -24.29
N ARG A 315 0.72 -0.99 -24.57
CA ARG A 315 2.18 -0.95 -24.53
C ARG A 315 2.65 0.25 -23.71
N VAL A 316 3.43 -0.01 -22.66
CA VAL A 316 4.06 1.01 -21.83
C VAL A 316 5.58 0.92 -21.95
N GLU A 317 6.20 2.01 -22.37
CA GLU A 317 7.64 2.15 -22.51
C GLU A 317 8.17 3.01 -21.37
N ALA A 318 9.22 2.58 -20.67
CA ALA A 318 9.90 3.40 -19.68
C ALA A 318 11.42 3.27 -19.79
N CYS A 319 12.17 4.31 -19.42
CA CYS A 319 13.62 4.28 -19.40
C CYS A 319 14.20 5.09 -18.25
N THR A 320 15.39 4.67 -17.81
CA THR A 320 16.16 5.38 -16.79
C THR A 320 16.31 6.84 -17.18
N LYS A 321 16.26 7.75 -16.21
CA LYS A 321 16.62 9.14 -16.47
C LYS A 321 18.10 9.17 -16.82
N VAL A 322 18.42 9.53 -18.06
CA VAL A 322 19.81 9.79 -18.44
C VAL A 322 20.20 11.10 -17.74
N PRO A 323 21.20 11.10 -16.84
CA PRO A 323 21.62 12.32 -16.18
C PRO A 323 22.00 13.36 -17.24
N ASP A 324 21.48 14.58 -17.12
CA ASP A 324 21.99 15.69 -17.91
C ASP A 324 23.45 15.93 -17.47
N PRO A 325 24.45 15.79 -18.36
CA PRO A 325 25.85 16.02 -18.02
C PRO A 325 26.12 17.43 -17.45
N SER A 326 25.19 18.38 -17.65
CA SER A 326 25.26 19.74 -17.13
C SER A 326 24.63 19.92 -15.74
N GLN A 327 23.89 18.93 -15.23
CA GLN A 327 23.36 18.91 -13.87
C GLN A 327 24.20 17.99 -13.00
N THR A 328 25.05 18.55 -12.15
CA THR A 328 25.52 17.83 -10.96
C THR A 328 24.29 17.51 -10.12
N LEU A 329 23.91 16.22 -10.04
CA LEU A 329 22.99 15.74 -9.02
C LEU A 329 23.56 16.21 -7.67
N GLY A 330 22.85 17.13 -7.01
CA GLY A 330 23.28 17.62 -5.70
C GLY A 330 23.24 16.46 -4.71
N GLU A 331 24.15 16.46 -3.74
CA GLU A 331 24.12 15.51 -2.61
C GLU A 331 22.80 15.56 -1.81
N ASP A 332 21.97 16.58 -2.04
CA ASP A 332 20.67 16.81 -1.40
C ASP A 332 19.46 16.39 -2.27
N ASP A 333 19.63 15.80 -3.47
CA ASP A 333 18.47 15.32 -4.25
C ASP A 333 18.00 13.97 -3.68
N PRO A 334 16.86 13.87 -2.97
CA PRO A 334 16.41 12.61 -2.36
C PRO A 334 16.24 11.48 -3.41
N VAL A 335 16.15 11.83 -4.69
CA VAL A 335 16.07 10.91 -5.81
C VAL A 335 17.42 10.20 -6.08
N HIS A 336 18.55 10.58 -5.49
CA HIS A 336 19.83 9.88 -5.72
C HIS A 336 19.79 8.40 -5.27
N VAL A 337 19.03 8.09 -4.21
CA VAL A 337 18.84 6.72 -3.68
C VAL A 337 17.70 5.99 -4.37
N PHE A 338 16.69 6.71 -4.89
CA PHE A 338 15.46 6.14 -5.46
C PHE A 338 15.35 6.24 -7.01
N GLY A 339 16.29 6.93 -7.68
CA GLY A 339 15.99 7.62 -8.93
C GLY A 339 16.57 7.09 -10.22
N VAL A 340 17.25 5.95 -10.19
CA VAL A 340 17.84 5.41 -11.43
C VAL A 340 16.85 4.52 -12.17
N GLN A 341 16.00 3.77 -11.44
CA GLN A 341 15.13 2.74 -12.02
C GLN A 341 13.79 3.33 -12.54
N PRO A 342 13.36 3.00 -13.77
CA PRO A 342 12.12 3.51 -14.33
C PRO A 342 10.89 2.76 -13.81
N SER A 343 10.46 3.00 -12.57
CA SER A 343 9.24 2.39 -11.99
C SER A 343 7.98 2.91 -12.70
N VAL A 344 6.94 2.10 -12.87
CA VAL A 344 5.71 2.45 -13.61
C VAL A 344 4.45 1.97 -12.89
N ARG A 345 3.38 2.78 -12.91
CA ARG A 345 2.04 2.36 -12.50
C ARG A 345 1.07 2.57 -13.67
N LEU A 346 0.43 1.50 -14.15
CA LEU A 346 -0.65 1.59 -15.14
C LEU A 346 -1.99 1.28 -14.48
N GLY A 347 -2.85 2.30 -14.40
CA GLY A 347 -4.23 2.18 -13.94
C GLY A 347 -5.20 2.05 -15.11
N PHE A 348 -6.28 1.30 -14.90
CA PHE A 348 -7.38 1.16 -15.86
C PHE A 348 -8.71 1.10 -15.13
N MET A 349 -9.71 1.76 -15.71
CA MET A 349 -11.09 1.65 -15.27
C MET A 349 -12.01 1.54 -16.48
N GLY A 350 -12.93 0.58 -16.41
CA GLY A 350 -14.00 0.45 -17.39
C GLY A 350 -14.89 1.70 -17.44
N GLU A 351 -15.80 1.74 -18.40
CA GLU A 351 -16.84 2.75 -18.36
C GLU A 351 -17.66 2.59 -17.08
N VAL A 352 -17.79 3.69 -16.35
CA VAL A 352 -18.54 3.75 -15.09
C VAL A 352 -19.56 4.88 -15.20
N LYS A 353 -20.70 4.67 -14.54
CA LYS A 353 -21.72 5.69 -14.36
C LYS A 353 -21.14 6.92 -13.66
N GLY A 354 -21.70 8.09 -13.96
CA GLY A 354 -21.33 9.32 -13.27
C GLY A 354 -21.65 9.26 -11.77
N GLU A 355 -20.93 10.04 -10.97
CA GLU A 355 -21.10 10.08 -9.51
C GLU A 355 -22.57 10.25 -9.08
N GLN A 356 -23.31 11.16 -9.71
CA GLN A 356 -24.71 11.42 -9.38
C GLN A 356 -25.61 10.20 -9.63
N GLU A 357 -25.35 9.46 -10.71
CA GLU A 357 -26.11 8.26 -11.05
C GLU A 357 -25.77 7.11 -10.10
N LEU A 358 -24.49 6.93 -9.76
CA LEU A 358 -24.06 5.95 -8.74
C LEU A 358 -24.71 6.21 -7.37
N ILE A 359 -24.77 7.48 -6.94
CA ILE A 359 -25.45 7.85 -5.70
C ILE A 359 -26.95 7.58 -5.80
N ALA A 360 -27.59 7.91 -6.93
CA ALA A 360 -29.02 7.66 -7.13
C ALA A 360 -29.36 6.17 -7.10
N ASP A 361 -28.56 5.33 -7.76
CA ASP A 361 -28.70 3.87 -7.73
C ASP A 361 -28.55 3.34 -6.29
N ALA A 362 -27.55 3.84 -5.54
CA ALA A 362 -27.34 3.47 -4.14
C ALA A 362 -28.53 3.85 -3.23
N VAL A 363 -29.11 5.04 -3.43
CA VAL A 363 -30.32 5.47 -2.73
C VAL A 363 -31.51 4.55 -3.06
N GLY A 364 -31.60 4.05 -4.29
CA GLY A 364 -32.57 3.02 -4.68
C GLY A 364 -32.45 1.76 -3.81
N VAL A 365 -31.22 1.23 -3.69
CA VAL A 365 -30.93 0.07 -2.85
C VAL A 365 -31.27 0.33 -1.37
N VAL A 366 -30.94 1.50 -0.84
CA VAL A 366 -31.24 1.89 0.56
C VAL A 366 -32.75 1.92 0.86
N ARG A 367 -33.59 2.30 -0.11
CA ARG A 367 -35.05 2.34 0.07
C ARG A 367 -35.63 0.95 0.26
N GLU A 368 -35.06 -0.05 -0.41
CA GLU A 368 -35.55 -1.43 -0.38
C GLU A 368 -34.98 -2.24 0.79
N ALA A 369 -33.81 -1.86 1.33
CA ALA A 369 -33.17 -2.61 2.39
C ALA A 369 -33.89 -2.51 3.74
N ASP A 370 -33.91 -3.61 4.50
CA ASP A 370 -34.28 -3.64 5.92
C ASP A 370 -33.12 -3.22 6.83
N LEU A 371 -31.88 -3.46 6.40
CA LEU A 371 -30.64 -3.04 7.06
C LEU A 371 -29.66 -2.48 6.03
N VAL A 372 -29.02 -1.36 6.34
CA VAL A 372 -27.98 -0.74 5.52
C VAL A 372 -26.68 -0.71 6.31
N ILE A 373 -25.64 -1.34 5.78
CA ILE A 373 -24.27 -1.28 6.29
C ILE A 373 -23.47 -0.45 5.29
N CYS A 374 -23.15 0.79 5.65
CA CYS A 374 -22.39 1.69 4.81
C CYS A 374 -20.90 1.65 5.19
N VAL A 375 -20.06 1.21 4.27
CA VAL A 375 -18.62 1.01 4.49
C VAL A 375 -17.82 2.08 3.76
N LEU A 376 -17.28 3.00 4.55
CA LEU A 376 -16.58 4.20 4.11
C LEU A 376 -15.12 4.17 4.58
N GLY A 377 -14.34 5.16 4.15
CA GLY A 377 -13.06 5.45 4.73
C GLY A 377 -11.99 5.87 3.73
N LEU A 378 -10.76 5.49 4.07
CA LEU A 378 -9.53 5.69 3.34
C LEU A 378 -9.00 4.34 2.86
N ASN A 379 -7.84 4.37 2.20
CA ASN A 379 -7.06 3.21 1.82
C ASN A 379 -5.57 3.57 1.80
N ASP A 380 -4.75 2.61 1.38
CA ASP A 380 -3.32 2.71 1.19
C ASP A 380 -2.87 3.80 0.23
N GLU A 381 -3.71 4.26 -0.69
CA GLU A 381 -3.38 5.38 -1.57
C GLU A 381 -3.53 6.75 -0.87
N TRP A 382 -4.50 6.87 0.04
CA TRP A 382 -4.77 8.10 0.77
C TRP A 382 -3.88 8.25 2.01
N GLU A 383 -3.58 7.16 2.70
CA GLU A 383 -2.67 7.08 3.84
C GLU A 383 -1.47 6.21 3.50
N SER A 384 -0.37 6.86 3.10
CA SER A 384 0.86 6.22 2.65
C SER A 384 2.07 6.99 3.13
N GLU A 385 3.17 6.27 3.33
CA GLU A 385 4.51 6.86 3.38
C GLU A 385 4.78 7.75 2.14
N GLY A 386 5.60 8.78 2.33
CA GLY A 386 6.04 9.69 1.27
C GLY A 386 5.13 10.91 1.08
N HIS A 387 3.91 10.92 1.62
CA HIS A 387 3.06 12.12 1.58
C HIS A 387 2.07 12.22 2.74
N ASN A 388 1.72 13.45 3.11
CA ASN A 388 0.63 13.71 4.04
C ASN A 388 -0.70 13.80 3.31
N ARG A 389 -1.81 13.51 4.02
CA ARG A 389 -3.16 13.81 3.53
C ARG A 389 -3.32 15.33 3.35
N ALA A 390 -3.99 15.73 2.27
CA ALA A 390 -4.27 17.14 2.01
C ALA A 390 -5.36 17.73 2.93
N SER A 391 -6.22 16.88 3.50
CA SER A 391 -7.27 17.27 4.44
C SER A 391 -7.67 16.08 5.32
N MET A 392 -8.50 16.34 6.32
CA MET A 392 -9.12 15.30 7.16
C MET A 392 -10.46 14.79 6.61
N TYR A 393 -10.94 15.28 5.47
CA TYR A 393 -12.23 14.84 4.90
C TYR A 393 -12.11 13.45 4.26
N LEU A 394 -13.24 12.74 4.19
CA LEU A 394 -13.35 11.52 3.41
C LEU A 394 -13.18 11.83 1.90
N PRO A 395 -12.44 10.99 1.15
CA PRO A 395 -12.19 11.22 -0.27
C PRO A 395 -13.45 10.99 -1.10
N GLY A 396 -13.49 11.65 -2.26
CA GLY A 396 -14.61 11.57 -3.19
C GLY A 396 -15.91 12.12 -2.59
N ALA A 397 -17.03 11.55 -3.01
CA ALA A 397 -18.36 11.98 -2.59
C ALA A 397 -18.96 11.15 -1.44
N GLN A 398 -18.12 10.57 -0.57
CA GLN A 398 -18.58 9.74 0.54
C GLN A 398 -19.51 10.50 1.50
N ASP A 399 -19.18 11.74 1.87
CA ASP A 399 -20.07 12.55 2.71
C ASP A 399 -21.41 12.83 2.02
N LYS A 400 -21.36 13.17 0.73
CA LYS A 400 -22.56 13.39 -0.08
C LYS A 400 -23.43 12.13 -0.19
N LEU A 401 -22.82 10.95 -0.28
CA LEU A 401 -23.51 9.66 -0.26
C LEU A 401 -24.31 9.50 1.03
N VAL A 402 -23.68 9.73 2.19
CA VAL A 402 -24.36 9.62 3.49
C VAL A 402 -25.48 10.64 3.63
N TRP A 403 -25.26 11.89 3.22
CA TRP A 403 -26.32 12.90 3.22
C TRP A 403 -27.52 12.52 2.35
N ASN A 404 -27.29 11.88 1.20
CA ASN A 404 -28.38 11.38 0.36
C ASN A 404 -29.12 10.21 1.02
N PHE A 405 -28.42 9.32 1.73
CA PHE A 405 -29.06 8.26 2.51
C PHE A 405 -29.93 8.83 3.61
N LEU A 406 -29.43 9.79 4.38
CA LEU A 406 -30.16 10.46 5.48
C LEU A 406 -31.45 11.17 5.01
N GLY A 407 -31.60 11.44 3.71
CA GLY A 407 -32.85 11.93 3.11
C GLY A 407 -33.90 10.83 2.85
N VAL A 408 -33.57 9.55 3.02
CA VAL A 408 -34.52 8.43 2.91
C VAL A 408 -35.27 8.27 4.22
N GLU A 409 -36.60 8.24 4.14
CA GLU A 409 -37.47 8.07 5.31
C GLU A 409 -37.16 6.77 6.07
N GLY A 410 -37.08 6.86 7.40
CA GLY A 410 -36.80 5.73 8.28
C GLY A 410 -35.36 5.20 8.24
N VAL A 411 -34.45 5.77 7.43
CA VAL A 411 -33.09 5.21 7.27
C VAL A 411 -32.29 5.21 8.57
N ARG A 412 -32.53 6.16 9.46
CA ARG A 412 -31.76 6.32 10.71
C ARG A 412 -31.88 5.10 11.61
N GLU A 413 -32.99 4.39 11.56
CA GLU A 413 -33.23 3.19 12.38
C GLU A 413 -32.58 1.94 11.80
N LYS A 414 -32.08 2.00 10.56
CA LYS A 414 -31.52 0.87 9.82
C LYS A 414 -30.14 1.11 9.22
N LEU A 415 -29.50 2.25 9.47
CA LEU A 415 -28.18 2.60 8.93
C LEU A 415 -27.09 2.42 9.98
N ALA A 416 -26.17 1.47 9.72
CA ALA A 416 -24.89 1.36 10.38
C ALA A 416 -23.79 1.86 9.46
N VAL A 417 -22.91 2.73 9.96
CA VAL A 417 -21.72 3.18 9.22
C VAL A 417 -20.47 2.54 9.81
N VAL A 418 -19.64 1.94 8.96
CA VAL A 418 -18.31 1.43 9.29
C VAL A 418 -17.28 2.27 8.53
N ASN A 419 -16.42 2.96 9.27
CA ASN A 419 -15.33 3.74 8.70
C ASN A 419 -13.99 3.03 8.88
N GLN A 420 -13.24 2.88 7.78
CA GLN A 420 -11.89 2.34 7.79
C GLN A 420 -10.86 3.45 7.54
N SER A 421 -10.14 3.85 8.57
CA SER A 421 -9.06 4.84 8.44
C SER A 421 -7.99 4.60 9.49
N GLY A 422 -6.74 4.87 9.13
CA GLY A 422 -5.59 4.84 10.04
C GLY A 422 -5.58 6.01 11.02
N CYS A 423 -5.99 7.18 10.55
CA CYS A 423 -6.05 8.41 11.33
C CYS A 423 -7.48 8.99 11.37
N PRO A 424 -7.75 9.98 12.25
CA PRO A 424 -9.06 10.63 12.30
C PRO A 424 -9.51 11.24 10.96
N VAL A 425 -10.81 11.18 10.70
CA VAL A 425 -11.50 11.80 9.55
C VAL A 425 -12.67 12.65 10.04
N VAL A 426 -12.98 13.72 9.30
CA VAL A 426 -14.18 14.53 9.53
C VAL A 426 -15.41 13.78 9.04
N MET A 427 -16.39 13.61 9.92
CA MET A 427 -17.68 12.99 9.61
C MET A 427 -18.81 14.00 9.90
N PRO A 428 -19.14 14.91 8.96
CA PRO A 428 -20.06 16.02 9.22
C PRO A 428 -21.51 15.57 9.49
N TRP A 429 -21.83 14.32 9.17
CA TRP A 429 -23.12 13.66 9.38
C TRP A 429 -23.16 12.77 10.63
N ALA A 430 -22.09 12.73 11.43
CA ALA A 430 -21.96 11.83 12.58
C ALA A 430 -23.11 11.99 13.60
N ASP A 431 -23.61 13.20 13.81
CA ASP A 431 -24.72 13.48 14.73
C ASP A 431 -26.08 12.97 14.22
N GLU A 432 -26.21 12.73 12.92
CA GLU A 432 -27.48 12.36 12.27
C GLU A 432 -27.65 10.85 12.07
N VAL A 433 -26.56 10.07 12.10
CA VAL A 433 -26.58 8.60 12.03
C VAL A 433 -26.78 7.97 13.40
N SER A 434 -27.47 6.84 13.49
CA SER A 434 -27.71 6.19 14.79
C SER A 434 -26.56 5.30 15.23
N VAL A 435 -25.82 4.70 14.30
CA VAL A 435 -24.70 3.81 14.61
C VAL A 435 -23.50 4.15 13.72
N CYS A 436 -22.35 4.34 14.38
CA CYS A 436 -21.08 4.57 13.71
C CYS A 436 -19.98 3.80 14.43
N CYS A 437 -19.35 2.90 13.70
CA CYS A 437 -18.16 2.17 14.11
C CYS A 437 -16.96 2.71 13.33
N VAL A 438 -15.85 2.96 14.02
CA VAL A 438 -14.57 3.25 13.39
C VAL A 438 -13.66 2.07 13.67
N GLY A 439 -13.23 1.42 12.59
CA GLY A 439 -12.17 0.44 12.67
C GLY A 439 -10.86 1.06 12.21
N VAL A 440 -9.86 1.04 13.09
CA VAL A 440 -8.46 1.16 12.69
C VAL A 440 -8.10 -0.21 12.09
N VAL A 441 -8.63 -0.48 10.89
CA VAL A 441 -8.56 -1.80 10.27
C VAL A 441 -7.19 -1.98 9.63
N TRP A 442 -6.30 -2.66 10.35
CA TRP A 442 -5.01 -3.10 9.83
C TRP A 442 -4.89 -4.60 10.07
N GLY A 443 -4.70 -5.39 9.01
CA GLY A 443 -4.40 -6.81 9.12
C GLY A 443 -5.39 -7.78 8.45
N GLN A 444 -4.94 -9.03 8.34
CA GLN A 444 -5.60 -10.13 7.63
C GLN A 444 -6.72 -10.71 8.52
N GLY A 445 -7.98 -10.31 8.30
CA GLY A 445 -9.16 -10.90 9.00
C GLY A 445 -10.15 -9.91 9.63
N SER A 446 -10.05 -8.64 9.30
CA SER A 446 -10.64 -7.52 10.03
C SER A 446 -12.16 -7.36 10.08
N TRP A 447 -12.90 -8.00 9.18
CA TRP A 447 -14.31 -7.64 8.94
C TRP A 447 -15.33 -8.35 9.81
N VAL A 448 -15.03 -9.57 10.27
CA VAL A 448 -15.98 -10.39 11.03
C VAL A 448 -16.31 -9.75 12.39
N CYS A 449 -15.42 -8.89 12.90
CA CYS A 449 -15.54 -8.33 14.25
C CYS A 449 -16.42 -7.08 14.32
N ALA A 450 -16.45 -6.26 13.27
CA ALA A 450 -17.18 -4.97 13.26
C ALA A 450 -18.70 -5.09 13.31
N LEU A 451 -19.25 -6.29 13.03
CA LEU A 451 -20.69 -6.53 12.92
C LEU A 451 -21.26 -7.40 14.06
N GLY A 452 -20.49 -7.69 15.10
CA GLY A 452 -21.00 -8.30 16.33
C GLY A 452 -20.45 -9.70 16.70
N CYS A 453 -19.23 -10.04 16.30
CA CYS A 453 -18.58 -11.27 16.79
C CYS A 453 -17.76 -11.08 18.08
N VAL A 454 -17.71 -9.88 18.67
CA VAL A 454 -17.03 -9.60 19.94
C VAL A 454 -17.90 -8.70 20.82
N ASP A 455 -17.96 -9.00 22.12
CA ASP A 455 -18.57 -8.12 23.12
C ASP A 455 -17.79 -6.81 23.17
N TRP A 456 -18.47 -5.70 22.87
CA TRP A 456 -17.88 -4.37 22.84
C TRP A 456 -17.64 -3.85 24.27
N GLU A 457 -16.54 -4.26 24.90
CA GLU A 457 -16.14 -3.78 26.24
C GLU A 457 -15.07 -2.67 26.21
N GLY A 458 -14.58 -2.28 25.02
CA GLY A 458 -13.50 -1.29 24.89
C GLY A 458 -13.96 0.16 24.92
N GLU A 459 -13.59 0.92 25.96
CA GLU A 459 -13.51 2.38 25.88
C GLU A 459 -12.28 2.77 25.04
N ALA A 460 -12.48 3.43 23.90
CA ALA A 460 -11.37 3.93 23.10
C ALA A 460 -10.71 5.13 23.80
N GLU A 461 -9.44 5.00 24.21
CA GLU A 461 -8.60 6.14 24.61
C GLU A 461 -8.16 6.96 23.38
N TRP A 462 -9.10 7.64 22.75
CA TRP A 462 -8.77 8.73 21.83
C TRP A 462 -9.57 9.97 22.23
N LYS A 463 -8.87 10.94 22.83
CA LYS A 463 -9.43 12.29 23.04
C LYS A 463 -9.69 12.90 21.67
N VAL A 464 -10.95 12.87 21.23
CA VAL A 464 -11.46 13.80 20.23
C VAL A 464 -11.35 15.18 20.87
N VAL A 465 -10.29 15.91 20.53
CA VAL A 465 -10.14 17.31 20.93
C VAL A 465 -11.18 18.08 20.11
N GLY A 466 -12.29 18.42 20.78
CA GLY A 466 -13.41 19.17 20.21
C GLY A 466 -13.08 20.64 19.93
#